data_AF-A0A512J5B7-F1
#
_entry.id   AF-A0A512J5B7-F1
#
_cell.length_a   1.000
_cell.length_b   1.000
_cell.length_c   1.000
_cell.angle_alpha   90.00
_cell.angle_beta   90.00
_cell.angle_gamma   90.00
#
_symmetry.space_group_name_H-M   'P 1'
#
loop_
_entity.id
_entity.type
_entity.pdbx_description
1 polymer ?
#
loop_
_entity_poly.entity_id
_entity_poly.type
_entity_poly.pdbx_seq_one_letter_code
_entity_poly.pdbx_strand_id
1 'polypeptide(L)'
;MARYFFDVHDSQVTTLDEYGAECADRAAVSDEALRVLCEIAGDWPQRHLHHGLRVTVRDTNGHIVHAAAIHLSAQWLDEDRPATSPSPCGTAGMAA
;
A
#
# COMPACT_ATOMS: atom_id res chain seq x y z
N MET A 1 32.05 -0.85 0.16
CA MET A 1 30.58 -0.77 0.03
C MET A 1 29.99 -1.76 1.03
N ALA A 2 28.90 -1.38 1.70
CA ALA A 2 28.23 -2.26 2.64
C ALA A 2 27.08 -2.98 1.91
N ARG A 3 26.93 -4.28 2.16
CA ARG A 3 25.89 -5.09 1.54
C ARG A 3 24.73 -5.24 2.50
N TYR A 4 23.54 -4.94 2.02
CA TYR A 4 22.31 -4.95 2.79
C TYR A 4 21.33 -5.97 2.20
N PHE A 5 20.66 -6.73 3.05
CA PHE A 5 19.70 -7.75 2.66
C PHE A 5 18.29 -7.21 2.89
N PHE A 6 17.43 -7.25 1.86
CA PHE A 6 16.08 -6.66 1.88
C PHE A 6 15.03 -7.76 2.01
N ASP A 7 14.63 -8.07 3.24
CA ASP A 7 13.61 -9.09 3.46
C ASP A 7 12.22 -8.48 3.31
N VAL A 8 11.41 -9.08 2.45
CA VAL A 8 10.03 -8.68 2.20
C VAL A 8 9.10 -9.54 3.06
N HIS A 9 8.31 -8.88 3.88
CA HIS A 9 7.28 -9.48 4.73
C HIS A 9 5.89 -9.08 4.22
N ASP A 10 5.18 -10.06 3.67
CA ASP A 10 3.74 -10.00 3.43
C ASP A 10 3.00 -10.75 4.56
N SER A 11 1.70 -10.48 4.68
CA SER A 11 0.73 -11.17 5.52
C SER A 11 0.76 -12.69 5.44
N GLN A 12 1.16 -13.27 4.30
CA GLN A 12 1.17 -14.72 4.09
C GLN A 12 2.57 -15.32 3.88
N VAL A 13 3.53 -14.53 3.39
CA VAL A 13 4.86 -15.01 3.01
C VAL A 13 5.90 -13.99 3.45
N THR A 14 6.97 -14.51 4.06
CA THR A 14 8.22 -13.77 4.20
C THR A 14 9.19 -14.28 3.14
N THR A 15 9.59 -13.40 2.24
CA THR A 15 10.63 -13.66 1.24
C THR A 15 11.92 -13.02 1.75
N LEU A 16 12.92 -13.86 2.01
CA LEU A 16 14.25 -13.40 2.38
C LEU A 16 15.05 -13.13 1.11
N ASP A 17 15.74 -12.00 1.08
CA ASP A 17 16.66 -11.69 -0.01
C ASP A 17 18.02 -12.32 0.29
N GLU A 18 18.47 -13.19 -0.60
CA GLU A 18 19.76 -13.89 -0.52
C GLU A 18 20.87 -13.17 -1.30
N TYR A 19 20.50 -12.25 -2.21
CA TYR A 19 21.45 -11.53 -3.04
C TYR A 19 21.94 -10.27 -2.34
N GLY A 20 21.03 -9.50 -1.73
CA GLY A 20 21.34 -8.23 -1.08
C GLY A 20 21.86 -7.15 -2.05
N ALA A 21 21.57 -5.89 -1.77
CA ALA A 21 22.04 -4.76 -2.56
C ALA A 21 23.24 -4.07 -1.90
N GLU A 22 24.18 -3.59 -2.71
CA GLU A 22 25.23 -2.69 -2.25
C GLU A 22 24.67 -1.26 -2.22
N CYS A 23 24.57 -0.69 -1.02
CA CYS A 23 24.14 0.70 -0.86
C CYS A 23 25.31 1.55 -0.36
N ALA A 24 25.41 2.76 -0.89
CA ALA A 24 26.44 3.72 -0.50
C ALA A 24 26.20 4.27 0.92
N ASP A 25 24.95 4.56 1.26
CA ASP A 25 24.55 5.22 2.50
C ASP A 25 23.20 4.71 3.00
N ARG A 26 22.92 4.95 4.29
CA ARG A 26 21.61 4.63 4.91
C ARG A 26 20.43 5.30 4.19
N ALA A 27 20.63 6.50 3.65
CA ALA A 27 19.60 7.18 2.88
C ALA A 27 19.27 6.43 1.58
N ALA A 28 20.29 5.91 0.88
CA ALA A 28 20.11 5.10 -0.31
C ALA A 28 19.41 3.76 0.01
N VAL A 29 19.71 3.16 1.17
CA VAL A 29 19.00 1.97 1.67
C VAL A 29 17.50 2.26 1.85
N SER A 30 17.17 3.38 2.48
CA SER A 30 15.77 3.78 2.68
C SER A 30 15.04 4.05 1.37
N ASP A 31 15.68 4.75 0.43
CA ASP A 31 15.11 5.07 -0.87
C ASP A 31 14.85 3.80 -1.70
N GLU A 32 15.82 2.88 -1.74
CA GLU A 32 15.69 1.60 -2.43
C GLU A 32 14.60 0.72 -1.80
N ALA A 33 14.54 0.65 -0.46
CA ALA A 33 13.50 -0.11 0.24
C ALA A 33 12.09 0.42 -0.07
N LEU A 34 11.92 1.74 -0.12
CA LEU A 34 10.64 2.37 -0.48
C LEU A 34 10.29 2.13 -1.95
N ARG A 35 11.29 2.21 -2.85
CA ARG A 35 11.12 1.94 -4.27
C ARG A 35 10.62 0.52 -4.53
N VAL A 36 11.27 -0.47 -3.92
CA VAL A 36 10.87 -1.88 -4.00
C VAL A 36 9.45 -2.09 -3.45
N LEU A 37 9.12 -1.49 -2.30
CA LEU A 37 7.77 -1.56 -1.73
C LEU A 37 6.71 -1.02 -2.69
N CYS A 38 6.97 0.13 -3.32
CA CYS A 38 6.05 0.75 -4.27
C CYS A 38 5.92 -0.06 -5.57
N GLU A 39 7.00 -0.66 -6.05
CA GLU A 39 6.98 -1.51 -7.24
C GLU A 39 6.12 -2.78 -7.00
N ILE A 40 6.34 -3.49 -5.90
CA ILE A 40 5.56 -4.68 -5.52
C ILE A 40 4.09 -4.30 -5.29
N ALA A 41 3.83 -3.23 -4.53
CA ALA A 41 2.48 -2.78 -4.25
C ALA A 41 1.75 -2.31 -5.52
N GLY A 42 2.48 -1.73 -6.48
CA GLY A 42 1.98 -1.26 -7.76
C GLY A 42 1.65 -2.37 -8.76
N ASP A 43 2.39 -3.48 -8.72
CA ASP A 43 2.11 -4.65 -9.57
C ASP A 43 0.76 -5.32 -9.20
N TRP A 44 0.44 -5.39 -7.90
CA TRP A 44 -0.77 -6.07 -7.41
C TRP A 44 -1.55 -5.25 -6.36
N PRO A 45 -2.09 -4.07 -6.71
CA PRO A 45 -2.70 -3.16 -5.75
C PRO A 45 -3.94 -3.74 -5.07
N GLN A 46 -4.71 -4.57 -5.76
CA GLN A 46 -5.87 -5.25 -5.17
C GLN A 46 -5.50 -6.35 -4.17
N ARG A 47 -4.35 -7.01 -4.36
CA ARG A 47 -3.85 -8.05 -3.44
C ARG A 47 -3.32 -7.45 -2.14
N HIS A 48 -2.74 -6.25 -2.23
CA HIS A 48 -2.23 -5.49 -1.11
C HIS A 48 -3.26 -4.51 -0.53
N LEU A 49 -4.48 -4.48 -1.09
CA LEU A 49 -5.58 -3.71 -0.54
C LEU A 49 -5.98 -4.33 0.81
N HIS A 50 -5.86 -3.56 1.90
CA HIS A 50 -6.05 -4.01 3.28
C HIS A 50 -5.00 -5.00 3.84
N HIS A 51 -3.93 -5.28 3.10
CA HIS A 51 -2.80 -6.07 3.57
C HIS A 51 -1.53 -5.21 3.60
N GLY A 52 -0.92 -5.09 4.78
CA GLY A 52 0.33 -4.33 4.94
C GLY A 52 1.51 -5.11 4.37
N LEU A 53 2.27 -4.47 3.47
CA LEU A 53 3.55 -4.96 2.99
C LEU A 53 4.67 -4.28 3.76
N ARG A 54 5.63 -5.05 4.25
CA ARG A 54 6.77 -4.55 5.02
C ARG A 54 8.07 -5.04 4.38
N VAL A 55 9.10 -4.21 4.40
CA VAL A 55 10.47 -4.59 4.09
C VAL A 55 11.36 -4.31 5.29
N THR A 56 12.18 -5.27 5.69
CA THR A 56 13.22 -5.08 6.69
C THR A 56 14.58 -5.24 6.05
N VAL A 57 15.49 -4.33 6.38
CA VAL A 57 16.84 -4.36 5.86
C VAL A 57 17.80 -4.82 6.94
N ARG A 58 18.51 -5.90 6.65
CA ARG A 58 19.58 -6.45 7.48
C ARG A 58 20.95 -6.06 6.94
N ASP A 59 21.88 -5.76 7.84
CA ASP A 59 23.31 -5.64 7.51
C ASP A 59 23.96 -7.03 7.42
N THR A 60 25.19 -7.08 6.91
CA THR A 60 26.10 -8.24 6.88
C THR A 60 26.27 -8.96 8.22
N ASN A 61 26.12 -8.27 9.34
CA ASN A 61 26.13 -8.88 10.69
C ASN A 61 24.77 -9.48 11.10
N GLY A 62 23.75 -9.46 10.24
CA GLY A 62 22.41 -9.95 10.51
C GLY A 62 21.54 -9.01 11.34
N HIS A 63 22.03 -7.81 11.68
CA HIS A 63 21.25 -6.82 12.42
C HIS A 63 20.29 -6.07 11.51
N ILE A 64 19.03 -5.95 11.93
CA ILE A 64 18.04 -5.11 11.25
C ILE A 64 18.43 -3.65 11.48
N VAL A 65 18.86 -2.98 10.41
CA VAL A 65 19.29 -1.58 10.42
C VAL A 65 18.19 -0.63 9.96
N HIS A 66 17.20 -1.15 9.23
CA HIS A 66 16.10 -0.35 8.72
C HIS A 66 14.83 -1.20 8.54
N ALA A 67 13.67 -0.56 8.64
CA ALA A 67 12.39 -1.19 8.35
C ALA A 67 11.46 -0.14 7.73
N ALA A 68 10.81 -0.50 6.63
CA ALA A 68 9.84 0.31 5.92
C ALA A 68 8.56 -0.50 5.71
N ALA A 69 7.39 0.16 5.67
CA ALA A 69 6.13 -0.51 5.42
C ALA A 69 5.18 0.40 4.65
N ILE A 70 4.35 -0.20 3.80
CA ILE A 70 3.29 0.46 3.06
C ILE A 70 1.96 -0.24 3.34
N HIS A 71 0.91 0.56 3.51
CA HIS A 71 -0.44 0.06 3.72
C HIS A 71 -1.38 0.78 2.75
N LEU A 72 -2.06 0.00 1.92
CA LEU A 72 -3.03 0.53 0.96
C LEU A 72 -4.44 0.35 1.50
N SER A 73 -5.20 1.44 1.50
CA SER A 73 -6.61 1.45 1.85
C SER A 73 -7.38 2.27 0.82
N ALA A 74 -8.42 1.68 0.24
CA ALA A 74 -9.39 2.40 -0.57
C ALA A 74 -10.75 2.31 0.11
N GLN A 75 -11.46 3.43 0.12
CA GLN A 75 -12.85 3.49 0.56
C GLN A 75 -13.59 4.40 -0.42
N TRP A 76 -14.80 4.00 -0.77
CA TRP A 76 -15.71 4.87 -1.50
C TRP A 76 -16.25 5.89 -0.51
N LEU A 77 -15.91 7.16 -0.72
CA LEU A 77 -16.66 8.27 -0.14
C LEU A 77 -17.86 8.54 -1.06
N ASP A 78 -18.77 7.58 -1.17
CA ASP A 78 -20.10 7.96 -1.63
C ASP A 78 -20.71 8.77 -0.48
N GLU A 79 -20.84 10.07 -0.74
CA GLU A 79 -21.75 10.91 0.02
C GLU A 79 -23.05 10.14 0.15
N ASP A 80 -23.55 10.05 1.37
CA ASP A 80 -24.95 9.89 1.70
C ASP A 80 -25.75 10.96 0.93
N ARG A 81 -25.88 10.83 -0.39
CA ARG A 81 -26.72 11.67 -1.22
C ARG A 81 -28.08 11.01 -1.08
N PRO A 82 -28.96 11.51 -0.19
CA PRO A 82 -30.31 10.98 -0.13
C PRO A 82 -30.86 11.08 -1.54
N ALA A 83 -31.28 9.93 -2.07
CA ALA A 83 -32.03 9.90 -3.32
C ALA A 83 -33.18 10.91 -3.15
N THR A 84 -33.07 12.06 -3.80
CA THR A 84 -34.18 12.99 -3.92
C THR A 84 -35.26 12.24 -4.66
N SER A 85 -36.21 11.70 -3.87
CA SER A 85 -37.39 11.02 -4.36
C SER A 85 -38.10 11.95 -5.35
N PRO A 86 -38.52 11.45 -6.53
CA PRO A 86 -39.26 12.28 -7.46
C PRO A 86 -40.53 12.78 -6.78
N SER A 87 -40.68 14.10 -6.71
CA SER A 87 -41.88 14.76 -6.21
C SER A 87 -43.11 14.20 -6.94
N PRO A 88 -44.21 13.89 -6.23
CA PRO A 88 -45.44 13.50 -6.91
C PRO A 88 -45.87 14.67 -7.79
N CYS A 89 -45.92 14.41 -9.10
CA CYS A 89 -46.51 15.27 -10.10
C CYS A 89 -47.89 15.70 -9.58
N GLY A 90 -48.03 17.00 -9.29
CA GLY A 90 -49.27 17.58 -8.85
C GLY A 90 -50.30 17.47 -9.96
N THR A 91 -51.27 16.58 -9.82
CA THR A 91 -52.52 16.69 -10.58
C THR A 91 -53.39 17.75 -9.89
N ALA A 92 -53.07 19.02 -10.17
CA ALA A 92 -54.02 20.12 -10.01
C ALA A 92 -55.22 19.86 -10.92
N GLY A 93 -56.42 20.08 -10.38
CA GLY A 93 -57.67 19.55 -10.92
C GLY A 93 -58.33 20.34 -12.05
N MET A 94 -59.49 19.83 -12.47
CA MET A 94 -60.66 20.54 -13.01
C MET A 94 -61.74 19.46 -13.14
N ALA A 95 -62.81 19.40 -12.34
CA ALA A 95 -63.92 20.35 -12.17
C ALA A 95 -64.57 20.74 -13.51
N ALA A 96 -65.51 19.91 -13.97
CA ALA A 96 -66.79 20.29 -14.59
C ALA A 96 -67.56 19.02 -14.99
#